data_AF-A0A938TCQ9-F1
#
_entry.id   AF-A0A938TCQ9-F1
#
_cell.length_a   1.000
_cell.length_b   1.000
_cell.length_c   1.000
_cell.angle_alpha   90.00
_cell.angle_beta   90.00
_cell.angle_gamma   90.00
#
_symmetry.space_group_name_H-M   'P 1'
#
loop_
_entity.id
_entity.type
_entity.pdbx_description
1 polymer ?
#
loop_
_entity_poly.entity_id
_entity_poly.type
_entity_poly.pdbx_seq_one_letter_code
_entity_poly.pdbx_strand_id
1 'polypeptide(L)'
;MKKLFLILLVGTLSIGVNSCDAPRINPLDPLNPDNKLGQLDGFVFSFPKEPLSKVKVIWKNQNAIAETNEAGYFKIEDLQMKDGTLYFEKDGFAKDSVLIIWNNQKSKRVGDRILNYTVVSFDGFVKTEALPRSAITGAKVFWMNQNILVTTNSSGYYSFSNIPKVDGWLVFEKSGYGKDSIQVKFDNQPTKRNEDVLLNADPISTSLNLYTIVLNEYPNNQIYQLVIQTTVTDAEGDIDSVHVECNALKFKSILNYNPVSRFYENSFSSVSLNIISMDEAIGKEFDIVVKDRSGKKYLVHTTTIKRIIKQEVFPESPVNGQAVGNQPTLRWIRYLPGFNFKYMIQIYSDQISPILVWQKDNISKDDIEKIVDQSLPLGNYFWVIWCIDDFQNRARSKVVTFSVR
;
A
#
# COMPACT_ATOMS: atom_id res chain seq x y z
N MET A 1 61.39 -64.54 55.41
CA MET A 1 60.72 -65.41 54.41
C MET A 1 60.25 -64.56 53.22
N LYS A 2 61.19 -64.20 52.33
CA LYS A 2 61.01 -63.23 51.24
C LYS A 2 61.33 -63.84 49.84
N LYS A 3 61.24 -65.17 49.69
CA LYS A 3 61.60 -65.86 48.43
C LYS A 3 60.58 -66.88 47.91
N LEU A 4 59.38 -66.99 48.49
CA LEU A 4 58.38 -67.97 48.05
C LEU A 4 57.13 -67.36 47.37
N PHE A 5 57.02 -66.03 47.30
CA PHE A 5 55.87 -65.36 46.68
C PHE A 5 56.12 -64.89 45.24
N LEU A 6 57.36 -65.02 44.73
CA LEU A 6 57.75 -64.55 43.39
C LEU A 6 57.67 -65.64 42.31
N ILE A 7 57.48 -66.91 42.69
CA ILE A 7 57.41 -68.04 41.73
C ILE A 7 55.95 -68.40 41.39
N LEU A 8 54.97 -67.99 42.20
CA LEU A 8 53.54 -68.22 41.90
C LEU A 8 52.90 -67.16 40.98
N LEU A 9 53.59 -66.04 40.71
CA LEU A 9 53.08 -64.95 39.85
C LEU A 9 53.61 -65.01 38.40
N VAL A 10 54.58 -65.88 38.10
CA VAL A 10 55.16 -66.03 36.75
C VAL A 10 54.63 -67.30 36.05
N GLY A 11 54.06 -68.25 36.79
CA GLY A 11 53.47 -69.49 36.24
C GLY A 11 52.04 -69.38 35.71
N THR A 12 51.30 -68.33 36.05
CA THR A 12 49.90 -68.11 35.62
C THR A 12 49.74 -67.03 34.55
N LEU A 13 50.85 -66.49 34.02
CA LEU A 13 50.85 -65.50 32.92
C LEU A 13 51.27 -66.10 31.55
N SER A 14 51.52 -67.41 31.46
CA SER A 14 52.03 -68.06 30.24
C SER A 14 51.06 -69.06 29.59
N ILE A 15 49.78 -69.11 30.02
CA ILE A 15 48.74 -69.97 29.41
C ILE A 15 47.59 -69.13 28.78
N GLY A 16 47.72 -67.80 28.75
CA GLY A 16 46.69 -66.89 28.21
C GLY A 16 46.88 -66.37 26.79
N VAL A 17 47.88 -66.85 26.03
CA VAL A 17 48.25 -66.27 24.71
C VAL A 17 48.05 -67.20 23.52
N ASN A 18 47.48 -68.39 23.71
CA ASN A 18 47.08 -69.29 22.63
C ASN A 18 45.65 -69.79 22.83
N SER A 19 44.72 -68.91 23.20
CA SER A 19 43.31 -69.19 22.97
C SER A 19 43.08 -69.13 21.46
N CYS A 20 42.78 -70.28 20.88
CA CYS A 20 42.36 -70.52 19.50
C CYS A 20 41.90 -69.26 18.75
N ASP A 21 42.74 -68.75 17.86
CA ASP A 21 42.27 -67.99 16.71
C ASP A 21 41.63 -69.05 15.79
N ALA A 22 40.38 -69.40 16.08
CA ALA A 22 39.64 -70.39 15.30
C ALA A 22 39.68 -69.95 13.83
N PRO A 23 40.00 -70.84 12.88
CA PRO A 23 40.09 -70.45 11.48
C PRO A 23 38.76 -69.80 11.08
N ARG A 24 38.84 -68.54 10.67
CA ARG A 24 37.70 -67.72 10.24
C ARG A 24 37.25 -68.16 8.85
N ILE A 25 36.92 -69.43 8.67
CA ILE A 25 36.47 -70.03 7.40
C ILE A 25 34.95 -69.94 7.23
N ASN A 26 34.23 -69.42 8.23
CA ASN A 26 32.81 -69.15 8.11
C ASN A 26 32.60 -68.07 7.03
N PRO A 27 31.87 -68.37 5.93
CA PRO A 27 31.60 -67.41 4.86
C PRO A 27 30.87 -66.14 5.34
N LEU A 28 30.21 -66.22 6.50
CA LEU A 28 29.49 -65.12 7.13
C LEU A 28 30.27 -64.45 8.28
N ASP A 29 31.50 -64.88 8.61
CA ASP A 29 32.35 -64.15 9.56
C ASP A 29 32.82 -62.84 8.90
N PRO A 30 32.48 -61.66 9.45
CA PRO A 30 32.89 -60.36 8.90
C PRO A 30 34.41 -60.19 8.76
N LEU A 31 35.17 -60.92 9.57
CA LEU A 31 36.63 -60.90 9.61
C LEU A 31 37.28 -62.08 8.87
N ASN A 32 36.49 -62.96 8.23
CA ASN A 32 37.01 -63.99 7.32
C ASN A 32 37.70 -63.32 6.12
N PRO A 33 39.00 -63.53 5.87
CA PRO A 33 39.71 -62.92 4.73
C PRO A 33 39.08 -63.26 3.36
N ASP A 34 38.38 -64.38 3.24
CA ASP A 34 37.67 -64.81 2.02
C ASP A 34 36.22 -64.28 1.91
N ASN A 35 35.73 -63.58 2.94
CA ASN A 35 34.40 -62.96 2.91
C ASN A 35 34.38 -61.78 1.91
N LYS A 36 33.54 -61.91 0.89
CA LYS A 36 33.35 -60.94 -0.21
C LYS A 36 32.29 -59.87 0.08
N LEU A 37 31.72 -59.88 1.28
CA LEU A 37 30.74 -58.91 1.72
C LEU A 37 31.43 -57.68 2.30
N GLY A 38 30.86 -56.51 2.02
CA GLY A 38 31.29 -55.24 2.55
C GLY A 38 30.12 -54.44 3.12
N GLN A 39 30.45 -53.30 3.73
CA GLN A 39 29.48 -52.37 4.30
C GLN A 39 29.71 -50.94 3.83
N LEU A 40 28.63 -50.20 3.69
CA LEU A 40 28.61 -48.77 3.43
C LEU A 40 27.93 -48.05 4.59
N ASP A 41 28.51 -46.95 5.04
CA ASP A 41 27.89 -46.11 6.06
C ASP A 41 28.19 -44.64 5.83
N GLY A 42 27.41 -43.74 6.41
CA GLY A 42 27.59 -42.31 6.18
C GLY A 42 26.49 -41.46 6.79
N PHE A 43 26.56 -40.16 6.52
CA PHE A 43 25.58 -39.19 6.99
C PHE A 43 24.97 -38.42 5.82
N VAL A 44 23.69 -38.11 5.96
CA VAL A 44 22.96 -37.24 5.05
C VAL A 44 22.42 -36.04 5.81
N PHE A 45 22.62 -34.86 5.24
CA PHE A 45 22.24 -33.57 5.78
C PHE A 45 21.40 -32.77 4.78
N SER A 46 20.70 -31.75 5.24
CA SER A 46 20.17 -30.64 4.44
C SER A 46 21.11 -29.44 4.54
N PHE A 47 20.77 -28.35 3.85
CA PHE A 47 21.41 -27.06 4.09
C PHE A 47 20.54 -26.19 5.04
N PRO A 48 21.09 -25.57 6.09
CA PRO A 48 22.49 -25.60 6.53
C PRO A 48 22.79 -26.83 7.39
N LYS A 49 23.69 -27.73 6.91
CA LYS A 49 24.14 -29.01 7.51
C LYS A 49 23.31 -29.58 8.70
N GLU A 50 22.01 -29.74 8.51
CA GLU A 50 21.10 -30.34 9.51
C GLU A 50 20.89 -31.82 9.18
N PRO A 51 20.96 -32.74 10.16
CA PRO A 51 20.83 -34.16 9.90
C PRO A 51 19.44 -34.50 9.34
N LEU A 52 19.40 -35.28 8.25
CA LEU A 52 18.16 -35.71 7.62
C LEU A 52 17.84 -37.14 7.99
N SER A 53 16.77 -37.34 8.75
CA SER A 53 16.20 -38.67 9.01
C SER A 53 15.30 -39.16 7.86
N LYS A 54 15.08 -40.47 7.79
CA LYS A 54 14.20 -41.11 6.79
C LYS A 54 14.55 -40.75 5.34
N VAL A 55 15.84 -40.53 5.05
CA VAL A 55 16.35 -40.49 3.68
C VAL A 55 16.48 -41.92 3.21
N LYS A 56 15.88 -42.25 2.08
CA LYS A 56 15.97 -43.56 1.47
C LYS A 56 17.31 -43.68 0.76
N VAL A 57 18.19 -44.54 1.28
CA VAL A 57 19.53 -44.80 0.74
C VAL A 57 19.51 -46.11 -0.01
N ILE A 58 19.73 -46.07 -1.32
CA ILE A 58 19.49 -47.20 -2.23
C ILE A 58 20.80 -47.61 -2.88
N TRP A 59 21.25 -48.82 -2.56
CA TRP A 59 22.36 -49.48 -3.25
C TRP A 59 21.83 -50.31 -4.43
N LYS A 60 22.01 -49.79 -5.64
CA LYS A 60 21.34 -50.32 -6.84
C LYS A 60 21.82 -51.72 -7.25
N ASN A 61 23.06 -52.09 -6.96
CA ASN A 61 23.62 -53.38 -7.39
C ASN A 61 22.90 -54.59 -6.77
N GLN A 62 22.29 -54.43 -5.60
CA GLN A 62 21.54 -55.48 -4.90
C GLN A 62 20.12 -55.04 -4.52
N ASN A 63 19.68 -53.86 -4.96
CA ASN A 63 18.45 -53.21 -4.50
C ASN A 63 18.34 -53.15 -2.96
N ALA A 64 19.48 -53.03 -2.27
CA ALA A 64 19.49 -52.90 -0.82
C ALA A 64 19.07 -51.47 -0.45
N ILE A 65 18.21 -51.34 0.55
CA ILE A 65 17.63 -50.07 0.98
C ILE A 65 17.87 -49.93 2.48
N ALA A 66 18.38 -48.76 2.88
CA ALA A 66 18.39 -48.33 4.27
C ALA A 66 17.70 -46.97 4.40
N GLU A 67 17.32 -46.63 5.62
CA GLU A 67 16.86 -45.29 5.97
C GLU A 67 17.81 -44.65 6.96
N THR A 68 18.03 -43.34 6.81
CA THR A 68 18.80 -42.59 7.80
C THR A 68 18.03 -42.44 9.12
N ASN A 69 18.73 -42.50 10.24
CA ASN A 69 18.17 -42.25 11.56
C ASN A 69 18.05 -40.74 11.88
N GLU A 70 17.66 -40.39 13.11
CA GLU A 70 17.52 -38.99 13.57
C GLU A 70 18.82 -38.16 13.47
N ALA A 71 19.97 -38.81 13.57
CA ALA A 71 21.27 -38.18 13.40
C ALA A 71 21.73 -38.10 11.92
N GLY A 72 20.86 -38.48 10.98
CA GLY A 72 21.17 -38.53 9.55
C GLY A 72 22.07 -39.70 9.15
N TYR A 73 22.36 -40.62 10.07
CA TYR A 73 23.24 -41.76 9.83
C TYR A 73 22.52 -42.91 9.12
N PHE A 74 23.18 -43.51 8.13
CA PHE A 74 22.77 -44.78 7.53
C PHE A 74 23.90 -45.80 7.58
N LYS A 75 23.52 -47.08 7.57
CA LYS A 75 24.42 -48.22 7.38
C LYS A 75 23.73 -49.26 6.50
N ILE A 76 24.46 -49.81 5.53
CA ILE A 76 24.04 -50.95 4.71
C ILE A 76 25.13 -52.01 4.82
N GLU A 77 24.76 -53.19 5.30
CA GLU A 77 25.65 -54.34 5.51
C GLU A 77 25.41 -55.42 4.44
N ASP A 78 26.24 -56.46 4.44
CA ASP A 78 26.11 -57.64 3.57
C ASP A 78 26.08 -57.32 2.05
N LEU A 79 26.84 -56.30 1.65
CA LEU A 79 26.92 -55.86 0.27
C LEU A 79 27.97 -56.64 -0.52
N GLN A 80 27.64 -57.06 -1.74
CA GLN A 80 28.66 -57.54 -2.67
C GLN A 80 29.57 -56.38 -3.05
N MET A 81 30.88 -56.55 -2.87
CA MET A 81 31.92 -55.55 -3.19
C MET A 81 32.13 -55.36 -4.71
N LYS A 82 31.07 -55.00 -5.41
CA LYS A 82 31.05 -54.62 -6.83
C LYS A 82 30.82 -53.12 -6.92
N ASP A 83 31.64 -52.43 -7.69
CA ASP A 83 31.50 -50.98 -7.89
C ASP A 83 30.10 -50.62 -8.41
N GLY A 84 29.57 -49.50 -7.94
CA GLY A 84 28.18 -49.14 -8.21
C GLY A 84 27.79 -47.77 -7.67
N THR A 85 26.55 -47.37 -7.93
CA THR A 85 26.03 -46.08 -7.51
C THR A 85 25.10 -46.23 -6.32
N LEU A 86 25.32 -45.41 -5.30
CA LEU A 86 24.46 -45.24 -4.14
C LEU A 86 23.57 -44.01 -4.37
N TYR A 87 22.25 -44.16 -4.24
CA TYR A 87 21.26 -43.10 -4.46
C TYR A 87 20.63 -42.67 -3.14
N PHE A 88 20.24 -41.39 -3.08
CA PHE A 88 19.59 -40.77 -1.93
C PHE A 88 18.28 -40.12 -2.38
N GLU A 89 17.18 -40.50 -1.75
CA GLU A 89 15.84 -39.99 -2.08
C GLU A 89 15.09 -39.59 -0.82
N LYS A 90 14.51 -38.39 -0.83
CA LYS A 90 13.62 -37.88 0.22
C LYS A 90 12.65 -36.86 -0.38
N ASP A 91 11.37 -36.96 -0.04
CA ASP A 91 10.36 -36.02 -0.51
C ASP A 91 10.68 -34.59 -0.07
N GLY A 92 10.48 -33.62 -0.97
CA GLY A 92 10.85 -32.22 -0.77
C GLY A 92 12.34 -31.91 -0.99
N PHE A 93 13.15 -32.90 -1.36
CA PHE A 93 14.57 -32.74 -1.68
C PHE A 93 14.89 -33.22 -3.10
N ALA A 94 15.97 -32.68 -3.67
CA ALA A 94 16.53 -33.15 -4.93
C ALA A 94 17.17 -34.52 -4.70
N LYS A 95 16.94 -35.45 -5.63
CA LYS A 95 17.63 -36.74 -5.63
C LYS A 95 19.12 -36.53 -5.81
N ASP A 96 19.90 -37.39 -5.18
CA ASP A 96 21.36 -37.31 -5.22
C ASP A 96 21.98 -38.71 -5.37
N SER A 97 23.22 -38.78 -5.83
CA SER A 97 23.93 -40.05 -5.99
C SER A 97 25.44 -39.93 -5.90
N VAL A 98 26.10 -41.04 -5.56
CA VAL A 98 27.56 -41.13 -5.49
C VAL A 98 28.05 -42.46 -6.03
N LEU A 99 29.15 -42.42 -6.78
CA LEU A 99 29.84 -43.61 -7.25
C LEU A 99 30.70 -44.19 -6.13
N ILE A 100 30.49 -45.48 -5.84
CA ILE A 100 31.25 -46.26 -4.87
C ILE A 100 32.18 -47.20 -5.64
N ILE A 101 33.48 -46.96 -5.48
CA ILE A 101 34.56 -47.85 -5.91
C ILE A 101 35.11 -48.57 -4.67
N TRP A 102 35.06 -49.89 -4.64
CA TRP A 102 35.39 -50.68 -3.44
C TRP A 102 36.90 -50.81 -3.21
N ASN A 103 37.72 -50.93 -4.25
CA ASN A 103 39.18 -51.11 -4.14
C ASN A 103 39.59 -52.17 -3.08
N ASN A 104 38.85 -53.29 -3.00
CA ASN A 104 39.02 -54.35 -1.99
C ASN A 104 38.90 -53.91 -0.51
N GLN A 105 38.28 -52.76 -0.22
CA GLN A 105 37.98 -52.31 1.13
C GLN A 105 36.65 -52.91 1.60
N LYS A 106 36.66 -53.68 2.69
CA LYS A 106 35.43 -54.28 3.25
C LYS A 106 34.46 -53.27 3.87
N SER A 107 34.92 -52.08 4.23
CA SER A 107 34.10 -51.03 4.84
C SER A 107 34.45 -49.70 4.21
N LYS A 108 33.44 -48.97 3.75
CA LYS A 108 33.64 -47.63 3.18
C LYS A 108 32.66 -46.62 3.76
N ARG A 109 33.24 -45.59 4.38
CA ARG A 109 32.51 -44.40 4.81
C ARG A 109 32.23 -43.54 3.59
N VAL A 110 30.96 -43.33 3.27
CA VAL A 110 30.49 -42.39 2.28
C VAL A 110 30.64 -40.99 2.87
N GLY A 111 31.29 -40.08 2.13
CA GLY A 111 31.40 -38.68 2.54
C GLY A 111 30.02 -38.05 2.70
N ASP A 112 29.92 -37.07 3.60
CA ASP A 112 28.67 -36.37 3.93
C ASP A 112 27.92 -35.95 2.65
N ARG A 113 26.63 -36.29 2.59
CA ARG A 113 25.75 -35.84 1.51
C ARG A 113 24.89 -34.70 1.99
N ILE A 114 24.75 -33.66 1.17
CA ILE A 114 23.87 -32.53 1.43
C ILE A 114 22.79 -32.52 0.35
N LEU A 115 21.56 -32.82 0.72
CA LEU A 115 20.43 -32.77 -0.19
C LEU A 115 19.85 -31.34 -0.24
N ASN A 116 19.61 -30.85 -1.45
CA ASN A 116 19.01 -29.53 -1.67
C ASN A 116 17.49 -29.61 -1.65
N TYR A 117 16.82 -28.59 -1.10
CA TYR A 117 15.36 -28.50 -1.14
C TYR A 117 14.85 -28.29 -2.58
N THR A 118 13.75 -28.97 -2.91
CA THR A 118 12.97 -28.78 -4.14
C THR A 118 11.67 -28.02 -3.89
N VAL A 119 11.21 -27.98 -2.64
CA VAL A 119 10.09 -27.15 -2.20
C VAL A 119 10.50 -26.29 -1.01
N VAL A 120 9.91 -25.11 -0.91
CA VAL A 120 10.20 -24.09 0.10
C VAL A 120 8.91 -23.46 0.61
N SER A 121 8.99 -22.81 1.75
CA SER A 121 7.93 -21.92 2.24
C SER A 121 8.48 -20.50 2.34
N PHE A 122 7.64 -19.51 2.12
CA PHE A 122 8.07 -18.12 2.30
C PHE A 122 6.92 -17.25 2.74
N ASP A 123 7.28 -16.15 3.40
CA ASP A 123 6.33 -15.24 3.99
C ASP A 123 6.86 -13.81 4.03
N GLY A 124 6.02 -12.89 4.48
CA GLY A 124 6.39 -11.48 4.62
C GLY A 124 5.26 -10.66 5.20
N PHE A 125 5.45 -9.35 5.22
CA PHE A 125 4.44 -8.39 5.64
C PHE A 125 4.20 -7.35 4.56
N VAL A 126 2.98 -6.85 4.49
CA VAL A 126 2.59 -5.69 3.68
C VAL A 126 2.20 -4.57 4.63
N LYS A 127 2.81 -3.40 4.46
CA LYS A 127 2.65 -2.23 5.33
C LYS A 127 2.44 -0.95 4.51
N THR A 128 1.95 0.08 5.17
CA THR A 128 1.87 1.44 4.64
C THR A 128 3.29 1.97 4.38
N GLU A 129 3.45 2.78 3.34
CA GLU A 129 4.70 3.46 3.03
C GLU A 129 4.94 4.62 4.01
N ALA A 130 3.87 5.35 4.33
CA ALA A 130 3.89 6.46 5.27
C ALA A 130 4.32 6.03 6.69
N LEU A 131 5.05 6.92 7.37
CA LEU A 131 5.47 6.73 8.76
C LEU A 131 4.43 7.29 9.75
N PRO A 132 4.14 6.60 10.87
CA PRO A 132 4.64 5.26 11.23
C PRO A 132 3.98 4.15 10.39
N ARG A 133 4.79 3.18 9.96
CA ARG A 133 4.31 2.06 9.13
C ARG A 133 3.27 1.24 9.88
N SER A 134 2.13 1.06 9.25
CA SER A 134 0.98 0.32 9.74
C SER A 134 0.73 -0.90 8.87
N ALA A 135 0.21 -1.98 9.45
CA ALA A 135 -0.09 -3.21 8.71
C ALA A 135 -1.25 -3.01 7.72
N ILE A 136 -1.11 -3.51 6.49
CA ILE A 136 -2.20 -3.50 5.51
C ILE A 136 -2.93 -4.84 5.55
N THR A 137 -4.15 -4.83 6.06
CA THR A 137 -5.02 -6.02 6.13
C THR A 137 -5.74 -6.28 4.82
N GLY A 138 -5.86 -7.54 4.42
CA GLY A 138 -6.61 -7.95 3.23
C GLY A 138 -6.03 -7.43 1.91
N ALA A 139 -4.71 -7.18 1.86
CA ALA A 139 -3.98 -7.00 0.61
C ALA A 139 -3.89 -8.36 -0.10
N LYS A 140 -4.14 -8.37 -1.40
CA LYS A 140 -3.98 -9.54 -2.27
C LYS A 140 -2.49 -9.70 -2.58
N VAL A 141 -1.96 -10.90 -2.36
CA VAL A 141 -0.58 -11.26 -2.66
C VAL A 141 -0.59 -12.42 -3.63
N PHE A 142 -0.13 -12.18 -4.85
CA PHE A 142 -0.20 -13.12 -5.96
C PHE A 142 1.18 -13.64 -6.31
N TRP A 143 1.37 -14.96 -6.17
CA TRP A 143 2.56 -15.67 -6.62
C TRP A 143 2.38 -16.13 -8.06
N MET A 144 3.07 -15.45 -8.98
CA MET A 144 2.86 -15.58 -10.42
C MET A 144 3.18 -16.99 -10.95
N ASN A 145 4.23 -17.65 -10.43
CA ASN A 145 4.71 -18.92 -11.00
C ASN A 145 3.68 -20.05 -10.94
N GLN A 146 2.75 -20.00 -9.98
CA GLN A 146 1.73 -21.05 -9.78
C GLN A 146 0.31 -20.49 -9.75
N ASN A 147 0.13 -19.20 -10.04
CA ASN A 147 -1.12 -18.48 -9.93
C ASN A 147 -1.79 -18.65 -8.54
N ILE A 148 -1.00 -18.62 -7.48
CA ILE A 148 -1.52 -18.75 -6.11
C ILE A 148 -1.80 -17.36 -5.56
N LEU A 149 -3.02 -17.16 -5.05
CA LEU A 149 -3.45 -15.92 -4.43
C LEU A 149 -3.69 -16.15 -2.93
N VAL A 150 -3.07 -15.33 -2.10
CA VAL A 150 -3.37 -15.25 -0.66
C VAL A 150 -3.73 -13.82 -0.27
N THR A 151 -4.28 -13.63 0.93
CA THR A 151 -4.60 -12.32 1.48
C THR A 151 -3.91 -12.09 2.81
N THR A 152 -3.44 -10.87 3.05
CA THR A 152 -2.82 -10.53 4.33
C THR A 152 -3.82 -10.53 5.49
N ASN A 153 -3.36 -10.94 6.67
CA ASN A 153 -4.16 -10.89 7.90
C ASN A 153 -4.14 -9.49 8.56
N SER A 154 -4.68 -9.37 9.78
CA SER A 154 -4.75 -8.11 10.53
C SER A 154 -3.38 -7.48 10.85
N SER A 155 -2.33 -8.29 10.90
CA SER A 155 -0.94 -7.85 11.09
C SER A 155 -0.22 -7.59 9.77
N GLY A 156 -0.91 -7.69 8.62
CA GLY A 156 -0.31 -7.52 7.29
C GLY A 156 0.48 -8.74 6.82
N TYR A 157 0.42 -9.86 7.54
CA TYR A 157 1.20 -11.06 7.25
C TYR A 157 0.55 -11.89 6.13
N TYR A 158 1.39 -12.40 5.22
CA TYR A 158 1.03 -13.41 4.23
C TYR A 158 2.03 -14.57 4.29
N SER A 159 1.62 -15.76 3.86
CA SER A 159 2.53 -16.90 3.73
C SER A 159 2.13 -17.83 2.58
N PHE A 160 3.15 -18.50 2.05
CA PHE A 160 3.04 -19.56 1.06
C PHE A 160 3.84 -20.75 1.56
N SER A 161 3.27 -21.95 1.42
CA SER A 161 3.90 -23.19 1.86
C SER A 161 3.95 -24.20 0.73
N ASN A 162 4.95 -25.09 0.79
CA ASN A 162 5.14 -26.18 -0.17
C ASN A 162 5.21 -25.71 -1.64
N ILE A 163 5.95 -24.63 -1.87
CA ILE A 163 6.13 -24.01 -3.20
C ILE A 163 7.38 -24.60 -3.85
N PRO A 164 7.35 -25.02 -5.12
CA PRO A 164 8.55 -25.41 -5.86
C PRO A 164 9.60 -24.31 -5.79
N LYS A 165 10.86 -24.71 -5.55
CA LYS A 165 11.98 -23.78 -5.39
C LYS A 165 12.41 -23.19 -6.74
N VAL A 166 11.63 -22.23 -7.21
CA VAL A 166 11.83 -21.51 -8.47
C VAL A 166 11.62 -20.03 -8.20
N ASP A 167 12.64 -19.22 -8.52
CA ASP A 167 12.57 -17.76 -8.42
C ASP A 167 11.38 -17.21 -9.21
N GLY A 168 10.82 -16.09 -8.76
CA GLY A 168 9.63 -15.54 -9.38
C GLY A 168 9.22 -14.19 -8.82
N TRP A 169 8.00 -13.78 -9.16
CA TRP A 169 7.44 -12.49 -8.78
C TRP A 169 6.25 -12.65 -7.84
N LEU A 170 6.24 -11.82 -6.80
CA LEU A 170 5.05 -11.54 -6.02
C LEU A 170 4.48 -10.19 -6.45
N VAL A 171 3.18 -10.15 -6.68
CA VAL A 171 2.43 -8.92 -6.98
C VAL A 171 1.47 -8.63 -5.84
N PHE A 172 1.42 -7.37 -5.42
CA PHE A 172 0.64 -6.89 -4.29
C PHE A 172 -0.42 -5.91 -4.76
N GLU A 173 -1.66 -6.14 -4.34
CA GLU A 173 -2.79 -5.29 -4.70
C GLU A 173 -3.69 -5.02 -3.50
N LYS A 174 -4.04 -3.76 -3.28
CA LYS A 174 -5.06 -3.34 -2.33
C LYS A 174 -5.80 -2.12 -2.90
N SER A 175 -7.12 -2.15 -2.86
CA SER A 175 -7.92 -0.98 -3.28
C SER A 175 -7.55 0.24 -2.46
N GLY A 176 -7.33 1.38 -3.12
CA GLY A 176 -6.89 2.62 -2.48
C GLY A 176 -5.38 2.70 -2.24
N TYR A 177 -4.60 1.77 -2.80
CA TYR A 177 -3.14 1.77 -2.76
C TYR A 177 -2.56 1.48 -4.14
N GLY A 178 -1.38 2.05 -4.40
CA GLY A 178 -0.58 1.72 -5.56
C GLY A 178 -0.20 0.24 -5.56
N LYS A 179 -0.23 -0.39 -6.75
CA LYS A 179 0.25 -1.76 -6.93
C LYS A 179 1.77 -1.79 -6.85
N ASP A 180 2.32 -2.88 -6.31
CA ASP A 180 3.76 -3.11 -6.27
C ASP A 180 4.09 -4.58 -6.54
N SER A 181 5.36 -4.87 -6.80
CA SER A 181 5.86 -6.23 -7.02
C SER A 181 7.30 -6.39 -6.57
N ILE A 182 7.63 -7.56 -6.00
CA ILE A 182 9.00 -7.91 -5.65
C ILE A 182 9.43 -9.20 -6.34
N GLN A 183 10.71 -9.28 -6.67
CA GLN A 183 11.32 -10.51 -7.12
C GLN A 183 11.75 -11.35 -5.92
N VAL A 184 11.22 -12.57 -5.81
CA VAL A 184 11.62 -13.55 -4.80
C VAL A 184 12.70 -14.44 -5.40
N LYS A 185 13.88 -14.41 -4.79
CA LYS A 185 14.99 -15.31 -5.10
C LYS A 185 15.20 -16.29 -3.95
N PHE A 186 15.18 -17.57 -4.23
CA PHE A 186 15.40 -18.60 -3.21
C PHE A 186 16.88 -18.98 -3.14
N ASP A 187 17.37 -19.14 -1.93
CA ASP A 187 18.68 -19.73 -1.66
C ASP A 187 18.50 -21.24 -1.35
N ASN A 188 19.45 -21.84 -0.63
CA ASN A 188 19.35 -23.25 -0.21
C ASN A 188 18.62 -23.43 1.13
N GLN A 189 17.89 -22.44 1.62
CA GLN A 189 17.10 -22.55 2.84
C GLN A 189 15.71 -23.16 2.57
N PRO A 190 15.12 -23.87 3.55
CA PRO A 190 13.75 -24.38 3.45
C PRO A 190 12.69 -23.27 3.55
N THR A 191 13.06 -22.16 4.19
CA THR A 191 12.17 -21.03 4.45
C THR A 191 12.81 -19.71 4.07
N LYS A 192 11.99 -18.75 3.63
CA LYS A 192 12.43 -17.38 3.34
C LYS A 192 11.43 -16.36 3.90
N ARG A 193 11.92 -15.42 4.71
CA ARG A 193 11.20 -14.20 5.07
C ARG A 193 11.59 -13.12 4.06
N ASN A 194 10.63 -12.59 3.33
CA ASN A 194 10.85 -11.42 2.49
C ASN A 194 10.89 -10.15 3.34
N GLU A 195 11.58 -9.13 2.85
CA GLU A 195 11.48 -7.79 3.41
C GLU A 195 10.03 -7.28 3.36
N ASP A 196 9.72 -6.34 4.24
CA ASP A 196 8.40 -5.71 4.27
C ASP A 196 8.13 -5.00 2.94
N VAL A 197 6.99 -5.29 2.34
CA VAL A 197 6.52 -4.57 1.16
C VAL A 197 5.72 -3.36 1.60
N LEU A 198 6.01 -2.21 1.01
CA LEU A 198 5.39 -0.94 1.35
C LEU A 198 4.48 -0.51 0.21
N LEU A 199 3.20 -0.29 0.51
CA LEU A 199 2.26 0.25 -0.47
C LEU A 199 1.86 1.66 -0.06
N ASN A 200 2.01 2.61 -0.97
CA ASN A 200 1.50 3.97 -0.82
C ASN A 200 0.00 4.02 -1.10
N ALA A 201 -0.74 4.75 -0.29
CA ALA A 201 -2.14 5.03 -0.53
C ALA A 201 -2.28 5.95 -1.75
N ASP A 202 -3.34 5.70 -2.53
CA ASP A 202 -3.74 6.59 -3.61
C ASP A 202 -4.77 7.60 -3.05
N PRO A 203 -4.45 8.90 -3.02
CA PRO A 203 -5.40 9.91 -2.56
C PRO A 203 -6.59 10.03 -3.52
N ILE A 204 -7.74 10.38 -2.96
CA ILE A 204 -8.99 10.60 -3.70
C ILE A 204 -9.58 11.97 -3.35
N SER A 205 -10.21 12.60 -4.34
CA SER A 205 -11.05 13.77 -4.12
C SER A 205 -12.49 13.32 -3.91
N THR A 206 -13.08 13.67 -2.77
CA THR A 206 -14.45 13.29 -2.42
C THR A 206 -15.47 14.36 -2.76
N SER A 207 -15.04 15.62 -2.89
CA SER A 207 -15.86 16.72 -3.36
C SER A 207 -15.03 17.79 -4.04
N LEU A 208 -15.65 18.49 -4.99
CA LEU A 208 -15.04 19.60 -5.72
C LEU A 208 -16.09 20.63 -6.07
N ASN A 209 -15.83 21.87 -5.68
CA ASN A 209 -16.58 23.05 -6.12
C ASN A 209 -15.64 23.95 -6.91
N LEU A 210 -16.04 24.27 -8.13
CA LEU A 210 -15.38 25.24 -8.99
C LEU A 210 -16.43 26.22 -9.49
N TYR A 211 -16.37 27.48 -9.04
CA TYR A 211 -17.36 28.48 -9.40
C TYR A 211 -16.76 29.88 -9.45
N THR A 212 -17.48 30.80 -10.09
CA THR A 212 -17.07 32.20 -10.19
C THR A 212 -17.89 33.11 -9.28
N ILE A 213 -17.26 34.19 -8.82
CA ILE A 213 -17.87 35.29 -8.09
C ILE A 213 -17.66 36.56 -8.92
N VAL A 214 -18.75 37.26 -9.21
CA VAL A 214 -18.73 38.58 -9.86
C VAL A 214 -19.29 39.62 -8.90
N LEU A 215 -18.51 40.64 -8.57
CA LEU A 215 -18.94 41.75 -7.72
C LEU A 215 -19.14 42.99 -8.58
N ASN A 216 -20.36 43.51 -8.64
CA ASN A 216 -20.65 44.77 -9.32
C ASN A 216 -20.40 45.96 -8.38
N GLU A 217 -19.71 46.98 -8.88
CA GLU A 217 -19.33 48.19 -8.14
C GLU A 217 -19.58 49.46 -8.96
N TYR A 218 -19.75 50.59 -8.28
CA TYR A 218 -19.89 51.90 -8.92
C TYR A 218 -18.53 52.43 -9.43
N PRO A 219 -18.51 53.22 -10.52
CA PRO A 219 -19.65 53.56 -11.37
C PRO A 219 -20.11 52.40 -12.26
N ASN A 220 -19.19 51.63 -12.84
CA ASN A 220 -19.46 50.43 -13.66
C ASN A 220 -18.23 49.50 -13.66
N ASN A 221 -17.84 49.04 -12.48
CA ASN A 221 -16.71 48.13 -12.31
C ASN A 221 -17.20 46.73 -11.94
N GLN A 222 -16.48 45.70 -12.39
CA GLN A 222 -16.74 44.31 -12.05
C GLN A 222 -15.47 43.62 -11.57
N ILE A 223 -15.52 43.05 -10.38
CA ILE A 223 -14.44 42.22 -9.84
C ILE A 223 -14.80 40.76 -10.06
N TYR A 224 -13.88 40.02 -10.67
CA TYR A 224 -14.03 38.60 -10.98
C TYR A 224 -13.12 37.76 -10.09
N GLN A 225 -13.67 36.71 -9.52
CA GLN A 225 -12.91 35.70 -8.79
C GLN A 225 -13.33 34.29 -9.24
N LEU A 226 -12.36 33.42 -9.42
CA LEU A 226 -12.55 31.97 -9.52
C LEU A 226 -12.28 31.36 -8.16
N VAL A 227 -13.23 30.61 -7.62
CA VAL A 227 -13.08 29.92 -6.35
C VAL A 227 -13.03 28.43 -6.57
N ILE A 228 -12.06 27.78 -5.93
CA ILE A 228 -11.84 26.34 -6.00
C ILE A 228 -11.82 25.81 -4.59
N GLN A 229 -12.63 24.80 -4.31
CA GLN A 229 -12.70 24.13 -3.01
C GLN A 229 -12.76 22.62 -3.23
N THR A 230 -11.91 21.86 -2.57
CA THR A 230 -11.93 20.40 -2.68
C THR A 230 -11.61 19.73 -1.34
N THR A 231 -12.20 18.55 -1.12
CA THR A 231 -11.82 17.64 -0.05
C THR A 231 -11.00 16.51 -0.64
N VAL A 232 -9.83 16.26 -0.05
CA VAL A 232 -8.95 15.16 -0.44
C VAL A 232 -8.69 14.31 0.78
N THR A 233 -8.69 12.99 0.59
CA THR A 233 -8.37 12.01 1.62
C THR A 233 -7.57 10.86 1.02
N ASP A 234 -6.65 10.29 1.78
CA ASP A 234 -6.00 9.02 1.51
C ASP A 234 -6.15 8.10 2.74
N ALA A 235 -5.69 6.85 2.61
CA ALA A 235 -5.76 5.87 3.69
C ALA A 235 -4.68 6.08 4.77
N GLU A 236 -3.61 6.82 4.46
CA GLU A 236 -2.44 7.00 5.32
C GLU A 236 -2.45 8.34 6.08
N GLY A 237 -3.24 9.32 5.65
CA GLY A 237 -3.29 10.66 6.24
C GLY A 237 -2.02 11.47 6.00
N ASP A 238 -1.30 11.20 4.90
CA ASP A 238 0.05 11.71 4.65
C ASP A 238 0.14 12.69 3.46
N ILE A 239 -1.01 13.25 3.06
CA ILE A 239 -1.08 14.40 2.15
C ILE A 239 -0.14 15.52 2.63
N ASP A 240 0.77 15.95 1.74
CA ASP A 240 1.68 17.08 1.94
C ASP A 240 1.04 18.38 1.43
N SER A 241 0.59 18.39 0.18
CA SER A 241 -0.01 19.58 -0.43
C SER A 241 -1.00 19.25 -1.54
N VAL A 242 -1.97 20.15 -1.72
CA VAL A 242 -2.97 20.07 -2.79
C VAL A 242 -2.80 21.28 -3.69
N HIS A 243 -2.74 21.04 -4.99
CA HIS A 243 -2.54 22.05 -6.02
C HIS A 243 -3.69 22.01 -7.02
N VAL A 244 -3.94 23.16 -7.63
CA VAL A 244 -4.72 23.26 -8.86
C VAL A 244 -3.78 23.63 -10.01
N GLU A 245 -3.96 22.97 -11.15
CA GLU A 245 -3.21 23.19 -12.37
C GLU A 245 -4.16 23.41 -13.54
N CYS A 246 -3.83 24.36 -14.42
CA CYS A 246 -4.53 24.55 -15.69
C CYS A 246 -3.48 24.75 -16.79
N ASN A 247 -3.18 23.66 -17.51
CA ASN A 247 -2.13 23.64 -18.53
C ASN A 247 -2.38 24.66 -19.64
N ALA A 248 -3.64 24.81 -20.07
CA ALA A 248 -4.02 25.76 -21.12
C ALA A 248 -3.72 27.23 -20.75
N LEU A 249 -3.76 27.57 -19.47
CA LEU A 249 -3.48 28.91 -18.95
C LEU A 249 -2.04 29.06 -18.41
N LYS A 250 -1.24 27.98 -18.43
CA LYS A 250 0.07 27.90 -17.75
C LYS A 250 -0.02 28.29 -16.28
N PHE A 251 -1.14 27.93 -15.64
CA PHE A 251 -1.46 28.29 -14.28
C PHE A 251 -1.24 27.11 -13.34
N LYS A 252 -0.64 27.39 -12.19
CA LYS A 252 -0.50 26.45 -11.07
C LYS A 252 -0.51 27.20 -9.76
N SER A 253 -1.28 26.73 -8.79
CA SER A 253 -1.30 27.30 -7.45
C SER A 253 -1.63 26.25 -6.38
N ILE A 254 -1.18 26.52 -5.15
CA ILE A 254 -1.57 25.74 -3.97
C ILE A 254 -3.01 26.08 -3.54
N LEU A 255 -3.72 25.07 -3.04
CA LEU A 255 -4.98 25.19 -2.31
C LEU A 255 -4.68 25.02 -0.82
N ASN A 256 -5.11 25.97 0.01
CA ASN A 256 -4.79 25.97 1.44
C ASN A 256 -5.91 25.28 2.23
N TYR A 257 -5.55 24.41 3.16
CA TYR A 257 -6.55 23.77 4.02
C TYR A 257 -7.13 24.79 5.01
N ASN A 258 -8.44 25.02 4.94
CA ASN A 258 -9.18 25.84 5.88
C ASN A 258 -9.88 24.94 6.92
N PRO A 259 -9.53 25.00 8.21
CA PRO A 259 -10.12 24.15 9.24
C PRO A 259 -11.60 24.45 9.53
N VAL A 260 -12.08 25.65 9.20
CA VAL A 260 -13.48 26.05 9.41
C VAL A 260 -14.38 25.44 8.34
N SER A 261 -14.01 25.59 7.06
CA SER A 261 -14.78 25.04 5.94
C SER A 261 -14.48 23.54 5.70
N ARG A 262 -13.34 23.05 6.20
CA ARG A 262 -12.78 21.70 5.97
C ARG A 262 -12.46 21.40 4.51
N PHE A 263 -12.18 22.44 3.72
CA PHE A 263 -11.74 22.33 2.33
C PHE A 263 -10.29 22.75 2.16
N TYR A 264 -9.61 22.16 1.18
CA TYR A 264 -8.50 22.81 0.51
C TYR A 264 -9.08 23.82 -0.46
N GLU A 265 -8.79 25.11 -0.24
CA GLU A 265 -9.44 26.18 -0.99
C GLU A 265 -8.50 27.34 -1.33
N ASN A 266 -8.86 28.05 -2.39
CA ASN A 266 -8.25 29.31 -2.78
C ASN A 266 -9.17 30.08 -3.74
N SER A 267 -8.90 31.38 -3.91
CA SER A 267 -9.61 32.26 -4.83
C SER A 267 -8.63 33.01 -5.73
N PHE A 268 -8.92 33.07 -7.02
CA PHE A 268 -8.03 33.59 -8.04
C PHE A 268 -8.69 34.71 -8.84
N SER A 269 -7.98 35.81 -9.04
CA SER A 269 -8.34 36.85 -10.01
C SER A 269 -7.85 36.50 -11.42
N SER A 270 -8.29 37.23 -12.44
CA SER A 270 -7.77 37.10 -13.81
C SER A 270 -6.25 37.24 -13.87
N VAL A 271 -5.69 38.17 -13.09
CA VAL A 271 -4.22 38.40 -13.02
C VAL A 271 -3.50 37.17 -12.49
N SER A 272 -3.99 36.54 -11.41
CA SER A 272 -3.37 35.33 -10.87
C SER A 272 -3.49 34.11 -11.80
N LEU A 273 -4.51 34.10 -12.67
CA LEU A 273 -4.69 33.07 -13.70
C LEU A 273 -3.90 33.37 -14.98
N ASN A 274 -3.17 34.49 -15.04
CA ASN A 274 -2.43 34.95 -16.21
C ASN A 274 -3.33 35.13 -17.46
N ILE A 275 -4.53 35.67 -17.24
CA ILE A 275 -5.52 35.97 -18.29
C ILE A 275 -6.01 37.41 -18.18
N ILE A 276 -6.49 37.97 -19.30
CA ILE A 276 -7.01 39.34 -19.34
C ILE A 276 -8.47 39.34 -18.91
N SER A 277 -9.25 38.38 -19.43
CA SER A 277 -10.66 38.19 -19.08
C SER A 277 -10.87 36.83 -18.43
N MET A 278 -11.73 36.78 -17.41
CA MET A 278 -12.13 35.52 -16.78
C MET A 278 -12.85 34.58 -17.78
N ASP A 279 -13.39 35.09 -18.89
CA ASP A 279 -13.98 34.26 -19.95
C ASP A 279 -13.00 33.28 -20.56
N GLU A 280 -11.72 33.61 -20.58
CA GLU A 280 -10.68 32.76 -21.17
C GLU A 280 -10.52 31.43 -20.40
N ALA A 281 -10.97 31.40 -19.14
CA ALA A 281 -10.99 30.20 -18.31
C ALA A 281 -12.22 29.30 -18.55
N ILE A 282 -13.24 29.76 -19.27
CA ILE A 282 -14.44 28.96 -19.58
C ILE A 282 -14.04 27.76 -20.43
N GLY A 283 -14.48 26.57 -20.02
CA GLY A 283 -14.19 25.31 -20.70
C GLY A 283 -12.74 24.82 -20.60
N LYS A 284 -11.85 25.54 -19.90
CA LYS A 284 -10.49 25.06 -19.63
C LYS A 284 -10.49 24.06 -18.48
N GLU A 285 -9.64 23.04 -18.59
CA GLU A 285 -9.50 22.00 -17.58
C GLU A 285 -8.66 22.50 -16.40
N PHE A 286 -9.23 22.37 -15.21
CA PHE A 286 -8.57 22.58 -13.93
C PHE A 286 -8.39 21.23 -13.26
N ASP A 287 -7.14 20.82 -13.16
CA ASP A 287 -6.69 19.57 -12.58
C ASP A 287 -6.37 19.78 -11.10
N ILE A 288 -6.93 18.93 -10.25
CA ILE A 288 -6.58 18.87 -8.83
C ILE A 288 -5.48 17.83 -8.66
N VAL A 289 -4.30 18.31 -8.29
CA VAL A 289 -3.10 17.50 -8.13
C VAL A 289 -2.70 17.45 -6.67
N VAL A 290 -2.63 16.24 -6.13
CA VAL A 290 -2.23 15.98 -4.74
C VAL A 290 -0.79 15.51 -4.74
N LYS A 291 -0.01 16.03 -3.80
CA LYS A 291 1.34 15.56 -3.51
C LYS A 291 1.34 15.02 -2.08
N ASP A 292 1.85 13.80 -1.92
CA ASP A 292 2.04 13.18 -0.60
C ASP A 292 3.40 13.57 0.01
N ARG A 293 3.65 13.11 1.24
CA ARG A 293 4.94 13.36 1.93
C ARG A 293 6.12 12.60 1.33
N SER A 294 5.88 11.53 0.56
CA SER A 294 6.94 10.84 -0.20
C SER A 294 7.40 11.66 -1.41
N GLY A 295 6.58 12.62 -1.86
CA GLY A 295 6.82 13.46 -3.02
C GLY A 295 6.12 12.99 -4.29
N LYS A 296 5.38 11.89 -4.22
CA LYS A 296 4.60 11.36 -5.35
C LYS A 296 3.37 12.24 -5.60
N LYS A 297 2.99 12.34 -6.87
CA LYS A 297 1.90 13.21 -7.34
C LYS A 297 0.77 12.39 -7.94
N TYR A 298 -0.45 12.84 -7.69
CA TYR A 298 -1.67 12.18 -8.11
C TYR A 298 -2.63 13.20 -8.71
N LEU A 299 -3.11 12.93 -9.92
CA LEU A 299 -4.27 13.62 -10.47
C LEU A 299 -5.52 12.99 -9.87
N VAL A 300 -6.24 13.71 -9.02
CA VAL A 300 -7.40 13.17 -8.28
C VAL A 300 -8.74 13.64 -8.84
N HIS A 301 -8.76 14.74 -9.60
CA HIS A 301 -9.96 15.25 -10.23
C HIS A 301 -9.62 16.23 -11.36
N THR A 302 -10.50 16.33 -12.36
CA THR A 302 -10.45 17.35 -13.42
C THR A 302 -11.83 17.95 -13.59
N THR A 303 -11.92 19.27 -13.72
CA THR A 303 -13.19 19.99 -13.91
C THR A 303 -13.03 21.20 -14.83
N THR A 304 -14.14 21.87 -15.16
CA THR A 304 -14.15 23.04 -16.05
C THR A 304 -15.18 24.05 -15.57
N ILE A 305 -14.91 25.35 -15.79
CA ILE A 305 -15.90 26.40 -15.61
C ILE A 305 -16.89 26.34 -16.77
N LYS A 306 -18.18 26.25 -16.48
CA LYS A 306 -19.23 26.19 -17.52
C LYS A 306 -19.68 27.56 -17.99
N ARG A 307 -19.73 28.55 -17.09
CA ARG A 307 -20.17 29.91 -17.39
C ARG A 307 -19.72 30.90 -16.30
N ILE A 308 -19.92 32.18 -16.59
CA ILE A 308 -19.72 33.29 -15.67
C ILE A 308 -20.98 34.16 -15.71
N ILE A 309 -21.51 34.53 -14.53
CA ILE A 309 -22.68 35.39 -14.44
C ILE A 309 -22.25 36.84 -14.53
N LYS A 310 -22.26 37.42 -15.73
CA LYS A 310 -21.84 38.82 -15.95
C LYS A 310 -22.95 39.84 -15.82
N GLN A 311 -24.18 39.42 -16.05
CA GLN A 311 -25.33 40.31 -16.02
C GLN A 311 -25.58 40.72 -14.57
N GLU A 312 -25.86 42.01 -14.35
CA GLU A 312 -26.11 42.56 -13.03
C GLU A 312 -27.60 42.39 -12.66
N VAL A 313 -27.85 42.05 -11.39
CA VAL A 313 -29.19 42.16 -10.78
C VAL A 313 -29.31 43.57 -10.21
N PHE A 314 -30.40 44.27 -10.56
CA PHE A 314 -30.60 45.67 -10.18
C PHE A 314 -31.57 45.81 -9.00
N PRO A 315 -31.12 46.31 -7.84
CA PRO A 315 -32.00 46.70 -6.76
C PRO A 315 -32.92 47.86 -7.19
N GLU A 316 -34.20 47.80 -6.82
CA GLU A 316 -35.20 48.82 -7.12
C GLU A 316 -35.56 49.66 -5.89
N SER A 317 -35.79 49.02 -4.74
CA SER A 317 -36.17 49.70 -3.50
C SER A 317 -35.86 48.83 -2.27
N PRO A 318 -35.46 49.40 -1.12
CA PRO A 318 -35.10 50.80 -0.92
C PRO A 318 -33.71 51.12 -1.50
N VAL A 319 -33.53 52.33 -2.03
CA VAL A 319 -32.27 52.80 -2.63
C VAL A 319 -31.97 54.24 -2.24
N ASN A 320 -30.74 54.70 -2.45
CA ASN A 320 -30.32 56.10 -2.27
C ASN A 320 -30.67 56.71 -0.90
N GLY A 321 -30.57 55.93 0.18
CA GLY A 321 -30.83 56.39 1.54
C GLY A 321 -32.31 56.57 1.87
N GLN A 322 -33.22 55.95 1.11
CA GLN A 322 -34.66 56.00 1.35
C GLN A 322 -35.01 55.59 2.79
N ALA A 323 -35.89 56.36 3.43
CA ALA A 323 -36.42 56.04 4.76
C ALA A 323 -37.52 54.97 4.66
N VAL A 324 -37.44 53.95 5.51
CA VAL A 324 -38.37 52.82 5.58
C VAL A 324 -38.66 52.44 7.03
N GLY A 325 -39.73 51.65 7.23
CA GLY A 325 -40.03 51.06 8.53
C GLY A 325 -39.03 49.97 8.92
N ASN A 326 -39.21 49.41 10.11
CA ASN A 326 -38.34 48.37 10.69
C ASN A 326 -38.40 47.01 9.99
N GLN A 327 -39.39 46.76 9.13
CA GLN A 327 -39.48 45.56 8.28
C GLN A 327 -39.64 45.97 6.82
N PRO A 328 -38.58 46.48 6.17
CA PRO A 328 -38.69 46.98 4.82
C PRO A 328 -39.01 45.87 3.82
N THR A 329 -39.69 46.25 2.73
CA THR A 329 -39.83 45.39 1.55
C THR A 329 -38.71 45.72 0.58
N LEU A 330 -37.85 44.74 0.32
CA LEU A 330 -36.77 44.83 -0.65
C LEU A 330 -37.34 44.42 -2.02
N ARG A 331 -37.09 45.20 -3.07
CA ARG A 331 -37.55 44.96 -4.44
C ARG A 331 -36.40 45.09 -5.41
N TRP A 332 -36.43 44.30 -6.47
CA TRP A 332 -35.41 44.31 -7.52
C TRP A 332 -36.04 44.06 -8.89
N ILE A 333 -35.33 44.46 -9.93
CA ILE A 333 -35.78 44.25 -11.31
C ILE A 333 -35.71 42.75 -11.64
N ARG A 334 -36.75 42.25 -12.30
CA ARG A 334 -36.82 40.86 -12.79
C ARG A 334 -35.58 40.52 -13.62
N TYR A 335 -34.85 39.50 -13.19
CA TYR A 335 -33.63 39.04 -13.85
C TYR A 335 -33.93 37.83 -14.74
N LEU A 336 -33.57 37.90 -16.03
CA LEU A 336 -33.88 36.87 -17.04
C LEU A 336 -32.61 36.41 -17.78
N PRO A 337 -31.71 35.67 -17.11
CA PRO A 337 -30.40 35.35 -17.66
C PRO A 337 -30.39 34.14 -18.61
N GLY A 338 -31.54 33.47 -18.80
CA GLY A 338 -31.66 32.28 -19.66
C GLY A 338 -31.17 30.97 -19.01
N PHE A 339 -30.86 30.97 -17.72
CA PHE A 339 -30.53 29.77 -16.94
C PHE A 339 -31.29 29.73 -15.62
N ASN A 340 -31.28 28.58 -14.95
CA ASN A 340 -31.88 28.42 -13.63
C ASN A 340 -30.96 28.95 -12.53
N PHE A 341 -31.54 29.64 -11.55
CA PHE A 341 -30.80 30.27 -10.46
C PHE A 341 -31.73 30.48 -9.25
N LYS A 342 -31.16 30.96 -8.15
CA LYS A 342 -31.86 31.45 -6.96
C LYS A 342 -31.27 32.78 -6.51
N TYR A 343 -32.03 33.58 -5.77
CA TYR A 343 -31.48 34.76 -5.13
C TYR A 343 -31.05 34.50 -3.67
N MET A 344 -30.05 35.28 -3.25
CA MET A 344 -29.70 35.49 -1.84
C MET A 344 -29.64 36.99 -1.60
N ILE A 345 -30.23 37.47 -0.51
CA ILE A 345 -30.18 38.88 -0.13
C ILE A 345 -29.50 39.02 1.22
N GLN A 346 -28.65 40.03 1.36
CA GLN A 346 -27.94 40.35 2.59
C GLN A 346 -28.09 41.83 2.91
N ILE A 347 -28.38 42.14 4.18
CA ILE A 347 -28.42 43.49 4.73
C ILE A 347 -27.28 43.63 5.74
N TYR A 348 -26.57 44.73 5.65
CA TYR A 348 -25.46 45.07 6.53
C TYR A 348 -25.70 46.42 7.20
N SER A 349 -25.16 46.59 8.40
CA SER A 349 -25.07 47.92 9.04
C SER A 349 -24.12 48.83 8.26
N ASP A 350 -24.48 50.11 8.16
CA ASP A 350 -23.66 51.15 7.52
C ASP A 350 -22.72 51.81 8.55
N GLN A 351 -21.79 51.01 9.06
CA GLN A 351 -20.73 51.43 9.97
C GLN A 351 -19.36 51.04 9.42
N ILE A 352 -18.28 51.56 10.01
CA ILE A 352 -16.89 51.36 9.53
C ILE A 352 -16.55 49.88 9.29
N SER A 353 -17.08 48.99 10.12
CA SER A 353 -17.02 47.53 9.91
C SER A 353 -18.45 47.00 9.76
N PRO A 354 -18.94 46.85 8.52
CA PRO A 354 -20.29 46.39 8.28
C PRO A 354 -20.55 45.03 8.93
N ILE A 355 -21.64 44.91 9.68
CA ILE A 355 -22.10 43.66 10.28
C ILE A 355 -23.28 43.15 9.48
N LEU A 356 -23.27 41.86 9.11
CA LEU A 356 -24.43 41.22 8.51
C LEU A 356 -25.57 41.17 9.56
N VAL A 357 -26.64 41.94 9.32
CA VAL A 357 -27.78 42.02 10.25
C VAL A 357 -28.95 41.16 9.82
N TRP A 358 -29.04 40.83 8.53
CA TRP A 358 -30.08 39.97 7.99
C TRP A 358 -29.61 39.30 6.70
N GLN A 359 -30.00 38.04 6.51
CA GLN A 359 -29.76 37.29 5.29
C GLN A 359 -30.97 36.41 4.97
N LYS A 360 -31.28 36.29 3.68
CA LYS A 360 -32.21 35.28 3.19
C LYS A 360 -31.69 34.62 1.94
N ASP A 361 -31.60 33.30 2.00
CA ASP A 361 -31.14 32.45 0.90
C ASP A 361 -32.30 31.71 0.24
N ASN A 362 -32.01 31.05 -0.88
CA ASN A 362 -32.95 30.21 -1.62
C ASN A 362 -34.26 30.92 -2.03
N ILE A 363 -34.18 32.23 -2.30
CA ILE A 363 -35.32 32.99 -2.84
C ILE A 363 -35.56 32.55 -4.28
N SER A 364 -36.84 32.38 -4.67
CA SER A 364 -37.19 31.89 -6.00
C SER A 364 -36.71 32.85 -7.08
N LYS A 365 -36.30 32.33 -8.24
CA LYS A 365 -35.98 33.14 -9.42
C LYS A 365 -37.15 33.98 -9.92
N ASP A 366 -38.37 33.58 -9.60
CA ASP A 366 -39.60 34.24 -10.04
C ASP A 366 -40.01 35.41 -9.12
N ASP A 367 -39.43 35.46 -7.91
CA ASP A 367 -39.64 36.52 -6.94
C ASP A 367 -38.90 37.80 -7.39
N ILE A 368 -39.54 38.94 -7.15
CA ILE A 368 -38.97 40.29 -7.39
C ILE A 368 -39.02 41.16 -6.13
N GLU A 369 -39.49 40.60 -5.02
CA GLU A 369 -39.55 41.29 -3.74
C GLU A 369 -39.45 40.33 -2.55
N LYS A 370 -38.97 40.86 -1.42
CA LYS A 370 -38.89 40.14 -0.15
C LYS A 370 -39.09 41.08 1.03
N ILE A 371 -40.02 40.73 1.91
CA ILE A 371 -40.19 41.41 3.20
C ILE A 371 -39.14 40.88 4.17
N VAL A 372 -38.44 41.78 4.86
CA VAL A 372 -37.53 41.43 5.95
C VAL A 372 -38.36 40.87 7.11
N ASP A 373 -38.16 39.59 7.42
CA ASP A 373 -38.92 38.84 8.43
C ASP A 373 -38.48 39.13 9.89
N GLN A 374 -37.53 40.05 10.07
CA GLN A 374 -37.02 40.52 11.36
C GLN A 374 -37.11 42.05 11.46
N SER A 375 -37.50 42.56 12.62
CA SER A 375 -37.44 44.00 12.89
C SER A 375 -35.99 44.48 12.97
N LEU A 376 -35.59 45.35 12.05
CA LEU A 376 -34.31 46.04 12.07
C LEU A 376 -34.34 47.22 13.07
N PRO A 377 -33.29 47.42 13.88
CA PRO A 377 -33.15 48.61 14.70
C PRO A 377 -33.11 49.91 13.87
N LEU A 378 -33.40 51.04 14.51
CA LEU A 378 -33.18 52.36 13.90
C LEU A 378 -31.72 52.51 13.50
N GLY A 379 -31.46 52.96 12.27
CA GLY A 379 -30.09 53.06 11.76
C GLY A 379 -30.00 53.17 10.25
N ASN A 380 -28.76 53.27 9.77
CA ASN A 380 -28.44 53.24 8.34
C ASN A 380 -27.93 51.85 7.97
N TYR A 381 -28.34 51.40 6.80
CA TYR A 381 -28.03 50.07 6.29
C TYR A 381 -27.71 50.15 4.82
N PHE A 382 -27.03 49.12 4.34
CA PHE A 382 -26.96 48.82 2.92
C PHE A 382 -27.32 47.37 2.67
N TRP A 383 -27.77 47.07 1.46
CA TRP A 383 -28.10 45.73 1.07
C TRP A 383 -27.59 45.41 -0.33
N VAL A 384 -27.48 44.11 -0.57
CA VAL A 384 -27.04 43.53 -1.83
C VAL A 384 -27.90 42.32 -2.15
N ILE A 385 -28.10 42.07 -3.44
CA ILE A 385 -28.73 40.86 -3.94
C ILE A 385 -27.73 40.06 -4.78
N TRP A 386 -27.73 38.76 -4.56
CA TRP A 386 -26.91 37.79 -5.27
C TRP A 386 -27.81 36.95 -6.17
N CYS A 387 -27.41 36.75 -7.42
CA CYS A 387 -27.90 35.66 -8.27
C CYS A 387 -26.92 34.50 -8.15
N ILE A 388 -27.41 33.29 -7.87
CA ILE A 388 -26.60 32.07 -7.72
C ILE A 388 -27.18 30.97 -8.60
N ASP A 389 -26.40 30.44 -9.55
CA ASP A 389 -26.84 29.36 -10.44
C ASP A 389 -26.64 27.96 -9.85
N ASP A 390 -27.12 26.93 -10.56
CA ASP A 390 -27.02 25.53 -10.13
C ASP A 390 -25.56 25.02 -10.01
N PHE A 391 -24.59 25.73 -10.59
CA PHE A 391 -23.16 25.44 -10.51
C PHE A 391 -22.44 26.32 -9.46
N GLN A 392 -23.18 27.03 -8.61
CA GLN A 392 -22.68 27.95 -7.59
C GLN A 392 -21.98 29.20 -8.12
N ASN A 393 -21.99 29.44 -9.45
CA ASN A 393 -21.55 30.71 -10.00
C ASN A 393 -22.48 31.78 -9.45
N ARG A 394 -21.92 32.92 -9.05
CA ARG A 394 -22.69 33.97 -8.40
C ARG A 394 -22.28 35.36 -8.79
N ALA A 395 -23.25 36.25 -8.91
CA ALA A 395 -23.06 37.67 -9.17
C ALA A 395 -23.80 38.50 -8.13
N ARG A 396 -23.10 39.46 -7.51
CA ARG A 396 -23.64 40.42 -6.55
C ARG A 396 -24.03 41.70 -7.27
N SER A 397 -25.19 42.27 -6.96
CA SER A 397 -25.54 43.64 -7.35
C SER A 397 -24.54 44.67 -6.82
N LYS A 398 -24.63 45.91 -7.35
CA LYS A 398 -24.11 47.07 -6.64
C LYS A 398 -24.76 47.19 -5.25
N VAL A 399 -24.01 47.81 -4.33
CA VAL A 399 -24.48 48.11 -2.98
C VAL A 399 -25.49 49.25 -3.03
N VAL A 400 -26.61 49.14 -2.32
CA VAL A 400 -27.61 50.22 -2.21
C VAL A 400 -27.96 50.49 -0.74
N THR A 401 -28.20 51.76 -0.41
CA THR A 401 -28.36 52.23 0.97
C THR A 401 -29.80 52.59 1.31
N PHE A 402 -30.17 52.47 2.59
CA PHE A 402 -31.45 52.89 3.15
C PHE A 402 -31.34 53.22 4.65
N SER A 403 -32.36 53.86 5.21
CA SER A 403 -32.42 54.17 6.65
C SER A 403 -33.72 53.66 7.27
N VAL A 404 -33.63 53.02 8.42
CA VAL A 404 -34.78 52.63 9.25
C VAL A 404 -35.09 53.78 10.21
N ARG A 405 -36.32 54.29 10.16
CA ARG A 405 -36.77 55.49 10.90
C ARG A 405 -38.02 55.24 11.72
#